data_AF-A0A4V1UBB2-F1
#
_entry.id   AF-A0A4V1UBB2-F1
#
_cell.length_a   1.000
_cell.length_b   1.000
_cell.length_c   1.000
_cell.angle_alpha   90.00
_cell.angle_beta   90.00
_cell.angle_gamma   90.00
#
_symmetry.space_group_name_H-M   'P 1'
#
loop_
_entity.id
_entity.type
_entity.pdbx_description
1 polymer ?
#
loop_
_entity_poly.entity_id
_entity_poly.type
_entity_poly.pdbx_seq_one_letter_code
_entity_poly.pdbx_strand_id
1 'polypeptide(L)' 'MQHIEEDLQVRWLKLRIKLKERFGIKPDMNGVLLLIGVQELGQGPQEFTKEQKQDLMHIAVCT' A
#
# COMPACT_ATOMS: atom_id res chain seq x y z
N MET A 1 26.57 -1.39 -3.62
CA MET A 1 25.33 -0.62 -3.92
C MET A 1 24.38 -1.40 -4.83
N GLN A 2 24.83 -1.99 -5.95
CA GLN A 2 23.98 -2.81 -6.85
C GLN A 2 23.15 -3.92 -6.17
N HIS A 3 23.72 -4.68 -5.23
CA HIS A 3 23.00 -5.77 -4.56
C HIS A 3 21.79 -5.33 -3.71
N ILE A 4 21.75 -4.10 -3.20
CA ILE A 4 20.66 -3.61 -2.34
C ILE A 4 19.43 -3.27 -3.19
N GLU A 5 19.66 -2.70 -4.37
CA GLU A 5 18.59 -2.29 -5.28
C GLU A 5 17.89 -3.51 -5.90
N GLU A 6 18.65 -4.54 -6.26
CA GLU A 6 18.10 -5.83 -6.70
C GLU A 6 17.27 -6.52 -5.59
N ASP A 7 17.75 -6.52 -4.35
CA ASP A 7 17.01 -7.06 -3.20
C ASP A 7 15.68 -6.32 -2.99
N LEU A 8 15.70 -4.99 -3.09
CA LEU A 8 14.50 -4.17 -2.92
C LEU A 8 13.44 -4.49 -3.99
N GLN A 9 13.84 -4.58 -5.27
CA GLN A 9 12.93 -4.91 -6.36
C GLN A 9 12.29 -6.30 -6.17
N VAL A 10 13.08 -7.30 -5.77
CA VAL A 10 12.59 -8.65 -5.51
C VAL A 10 11.61 -8.67 -4.33
N ARG A 11 11.93 -7.99 -3.24
CA ARG A 11 11.05 -7.89 -2.06
C ARG A 11 9.76 -7.14 -2.38
N TRP A 12 9.84 -6.07 -3.16
CA TRP A 12 8.69 -5.32 -3.63
C TRP A 12 7.76 -6.18 -4.49
N LEU A 13 8.32 -6.96 -5.42
CA LEU A 13 7.54 -7.89 -6.24
C LEU A 13 6.83 -8.94 -5.38
N LYS A 14 7.54 -9.55 -4.42
CA LYS A 14 6.95 -10.51 -3.47
C LYS A 14 5.81 -9.91 -2.67
N LEU A 15 5.96 -8.67 -2.21
CA LEU A 15 4.89 -7.95 -1.50
C LEU A 15 3.66 -7.77 -2.41
N ARG A 16 3.85 -7.31 -3.65
CA ARG A 16 2.73 -7.12 -4.59
C ARG A 16 2.00 -8.42 -4.92
N ILE A 17 2.71 -9.54 -5.01
CA ILE A 17 2.09 -10.86 -5.18
C ILE A 17 1.21 -11.19 -3.97
N LYS A 18 1.72 -11.05 -2.75
CA LYS A 18 0.95 -11.28 -1.52
C LYS A 18 -0.29 -10.39 -1.43
N LEU A 19 -0.18 -9.11 -1.79
CA LEU A 19 -1.31 -8.19 -1.78
C LEU A 19 -2.35 -8.58 -2.84
N LYS A 20 -1.91 -8.99 -4.03
CA LYS A 20 -2.80 -9.50 -5.09
C LYS A 20 -3.57 -10.74 -4.61
N GLU A 21 -2.90 -11.69 -3.97
CA GLU A 21 -3.53 -12.90 -3.44
C GLU A 21 -4.54 -12.58 -2.33
N ARG A 22 -4.24 -11.62 -1.47
CA ARG A 22 -5.11 -11.23 -0.35
C ARG A 22 -6.35 -10.44 -0.79
N PHE A 23 -6.19 -9.51 -1.73
CA PHE A 23 -7.25 -8.57 -2.11
C PHE A 23 -7.89 -8.87 -3.47
N GLY A 24 -7.39 -9.86 -4.21
CA GLY A 24 -7.88 -10.23 -5.55
C GLY A 24 -7.58 -9.20 -6.65
N ILE A 25 -7.00 -8.05 -6.30
CA ILE A 25 -6.70 -6.94 -7.20
C ILE A 25 -5.20 -6.72 -7.18
N LYS A 26 -4.58 -6.45 -8.34
CA LYS A 26 -3.17 -6.05 -8.42
C LYS A 26 -3.07 -4.58 -7.97
N PRO A 27 -2.56 -4.27 -6.76
CA PRO A 27 -2.45 -2.88 -6.35
C PRO A 27 -1.37 -2.18 -7.18
N ASP A 28 -1.68 -0.96 -7.60
CA ASP A 28 -0.73 0.03 -8.05
C ASP A 28 -0.19 0.82 -6.83
N MET A 29 0.61 1.86 -7.07
CA MET A 29 1.18 2.66 -5.99
C MET A 29 0.10 3.29 -5.09
N ASN A 30 -0.97 3.81 -5.67
CA ASN A 30 -2.05 4.43 -4.91
C ASN A 30 -2.80 3.41 -4.06
N GLY A 31 -3.03 2.20 -4.58
CA GLY A 31 -3.62 1.11 -3.81
C GLY A 31 -2.75 0.71 -2.61
N VAL A 32 -1.42 0.68 -2.78
CA VAL A 32 -0.51 0.40 -1.66
C VAL A 32 -0.52 1.55 -0.64
N LEU A 33 -0.47 2.82 -1.08
CA LEU A 33 -0.54 3.97 -0.18
C LEU A 33 -1.86 3.98 0.61
N LEU A 34 -2.99 3.70 -0.04
CA LEU A 34 -4.27 3.60 0.65
C LEU A 34 -4.23 2.51 1.73
N LEU A 35 -3.66 1.33 1.43
CA LEU A 35 -3.54 0.24 2.40
C LEU A 35 -2.62 0.59 3.59
N ILE A 36 -1.58 1.38 3.37
CA ILE A 36 -0.72 1.90 4.44
C ILE A 36 -1.52 2.87 5.29
N GLY A 37 -2.18 3.86 4.67
CA GLY A 37 -2.99 4.85 5.39
C GLY A 37 -4.10 4.21 6.24
N VAL A 38 -4.76 3.17 5.73
CA VAL A 38 -5.78 2.42 6.48
C VAL A 38 -5.20 1.70 7.70
N GLN A 39 -3.98 1.16 7.58
CA GLN A 39 -3.29 0.51 8.70
C GLN A 39 -2.89 1.53 9.76
N GLU A 40 -2.32 2.68 9.36
CA GLU A 40 -1.93 3.76 10.28
C GLU A 40 -3.14 4.39 10.98
N LEU A 41 -4.28 4.50 10.28
CA LEU A 41 -5.52 4.99 10.87
C LEU A 41 -6.12 4.00 11.90
N GLY A 42 -5.78 2.70 11.82
CA GLY A 42 -6.22 1.68 12.77
C GLY A 42 -7.71 1.32 12.70
N GLN A 43 -8.45 1.83 11.73
CA GLN A 43 -9.91 1.63 11.61
C GLN A 43 -10.31 0.37 10.82
N GLY A 44 -9.35 -0.35 10.25
CA GLY A 44 -9.62 -1.56 9.48
C GLY A 44 -10.40 -1.30 8.17
N PRO A 45 -10.96 -2.36 7.56
CA PRO A 45 -11.68 -2.25 6.29
C PRO A 45 -13.06 -1.61 6.48
N GLN A 46 -13.32 -0.51 5.76
CA GLN A 46 -14.63 0.14 5.67
C GLN A 46 -14.77 0.88 4.35
N GLU A 47 -15.97 1.38 4.05
CA GLU A 47 -16.18 2.24 2.89
C GLU A 47 -15.69 3.66 3.18
N PHE A 48 -14.72 4.11 2.38
CA PHE A 48 -14.19 5.47 2.46
C PHE A 48 -14.71 6.33 1.30
N THR A 49 -15.08 7.57 1.60
CA THR A 49 -15.41 8.57 0.58
C THR A 49 -14.18 8.91 -0.27
N LYS A 50 -14.38 9.62 -1.39
CA LYS A 50 -13.27 10.05 -2.25
C LYS A 50 -12.27 10.92 -1.50
N GLU A 51 -12.76 11.84 -0.67
CA GLU A 51 -11.94 12.75 0.14
C GLU A 51 -11.17 11.98 1.24
N GLN A 52 -11.85 11.10 1.97
CA GLN A 52 -11.19 10.24 2.97
C GLN A 52 -10.10 9.36 2.38
N LYS A 53 -10.27 8.87 1.14
CA LYS A 53 -9.21 8.13 0.44
C LYS A 53 -8.00 9.02 0.15
N GLN A 54 -8.19 10.29 -0.18
CA GLN A 54 -7.09 11.24 -0.35
C GLN A 54 -6.39 11.50 0.98
N ASP A 55 -7.13 11.71 2.06
CA ASP A 55 -6.57 11.91 3.40
C ASP A 55 -5.75 10.70 3.86
N LEU A 56 -6.25 9.48 3.64
CA LEU A 56 -5.52 8.25 3.92
C LEU A 56 -4.21 8.14 3.13
N MET A 57 -4.21 8.55 1.86
CA MET A 57 -2.98 8.59 1.07
C MET A 57 -1.99 9.65 1.59
N HIS A 58 -2.47 10.79 2.10
CA HIS A 58 -1.61 11.77 2.76
C HIS A 58 -0.99 11.21 4.04
N ILE A 59 -1.79 10.54 4.88
CA ILE A 59 -1.28 9.86 6.08
C ILE A 59 -0.16 8.91 5.68
N ALA A 60 -0.40 8.06 4.67
CA ALA A 60 0.57 7.06 4.20
C ALA A 60 1.92 7.62 3.70
N VAL A 61 1.98 8.91 3.33
CA VAL A 61 3.20 9.56 2.84
C VAL A 61 3.88 10.39 3.95
N CYS A 62 3.11 10.88 4.91
CA CYS A 62 3.58 11.81 5.94
C CYS A 62 3.95 11.15 7.28
N THR A 63 3.65 9.86 7.47
CA THR A 63 4.10 9.02 8.59
C THR A 63 5.27 8.13 8.19
#